data_AF-A0A2T5HP62-F1
#
_entry.id   AF-A0A2T5HP62-F1
#
_cell.length_a   1.000
_cell.length_b   1.000
_cell.length_c   1.000
_cell.angle_alpha   90.00
_cell.angle_beta   90.00
_cell.angle_gamma   90.00
#
_symmetry.space_group_name_H-M   'P 1'
#
loop_
_entity.id
_entity.type
_entity.pdbx_description
1 polymer ?
#
loop_
_entity_poly.entity_id
_entity_poly.type
_entity_poly.pdbx_seq_one_letter_code
_entity_poly.pdbx_strand_id
1 'polypeptide(L)' 'MDYHILREFADSWVLLAMFVFFVAAVVWAFRPGSRTQHRDTADVIFRHEDKPAEKEART' A
#
# COMPACT_ATOMS: atom_id res chain seq x y z
N MET A 1 22.22 -14.14 40.12
CA MET A 1 21.23 -14.98 39.45
C MET A 1 20.50 -14.18 38.37
N ASP A 2 21.15 -13.27 37.63
CA ASP A 2 20.41 -12.11 37.10
C ASP A 2 20.77 -11.63 35.68
N TYR A 3 21.53 -12.41 34.89
CA TYR A 3 21.91 -12.00 33.51
C TYR A 3 21.21 -12.79 32.40
N HIS A 4 20.58 -13.92 32.73
CA HIS A 4 19.93 -14.77 31.72
C HIS A 4 18.65 -14.15 31.18
N ILE A 5 17.78 -13.65 32.06
CA ILE A 5 16.49 -13.06 31.69
C ILE A 5 16.65 -11.83 30.79
N LEU A 6 17.54 -10.89 31.17
CA LEU A 6 17.77 -9.67 30.38
C LEU A 6 18.40 -9.98 29.01
N ARG A 7 19.25 -11.02 28.95
CA ARG A 7 19.96 -11.41 27.73
C ARG A 7 19.06 -12.14 26.75
N GLU A 8 18.19 -13.04 27.20
CA GLU A 8 17.19 -13.68 26.32
C GLU A 8 16.19 -12.67 25.75
N PHE A 9 15.81 -11.67 26.55
CA PHE A 9 14.99 -10.57 26.08
C PHE A 9 15.73 -9.70 25.03
N ALA A 10 17.02 -9.44 25.24
CA ALA A 10 17.84 -8.72 24.27
C ALA A 10 18.05 -9.51 22.96
N ASP A 11 18.19 -10.83 23.03
CA ASP A 11 18.45 -11.69 21.87
C ASP A 11 17.21 -11.84 20.97
N SER A 12 16.00 -11.75 21.54
CA SER A 12 14.74 -11.82 20.79
C SER A 12 14.39 -10.57 19.98
N TRP A 13 15.18 -9.49 20.07
CA TRP A 13 14.91 -8.22 19.39
C TRP A 13 14.91 -8.34 17.86
N VAL A 14 15.80 -9.17 17.31
CA VAL A 14 15.88 -9.39 15.85
C VAL A 14 14.63 -10.12 15.35
N LEU A 15 14.16 -11.12 16.09
CA LEU A 15 12.92 -11.83 15.77
C LEU A 15 11.70 -10.88 15.83
N LEU A 16 11.65 -10.00 16.83
CA LEU A 16 10.62 -8.98 16.96
C LEU A 16 10.64 -8.01 15.76
N ALA A 17 11.82 -7.54 15.37
CA ALA A 17 11.98 -6.64 14.22
C ALA A 17 11.51 -7.31 12.92
N MET A 18 11.87 -8.57 12.69
CA MET A 18 11.41 -9.33 11.52
C MET A 18 9.89 -9.52 11.52
N PHE A 19 9.30 -9.80 12.68
CA PHE A 19 7.86 -9.92 12.82
C PHE A 19 7.13 -8.60 12.52
N VAL A 20 7.61 -7.48 13.07
CA VAL A 20 7.05 -6.15 12.80
C VAL A 20 7.18 -5.78 11.32
N PHE A 21 8.34 -6.04 10.72
CA PHE A 21 8.56 -5.82 9.28
C PHE A 21 7.59 -6.63 8.42
N PHE A 22 7.39 -7.91 8.75
CA PHE A 22 6.44 -8.76 8.04
C PHE A 22 5.02 -8.22 8.12
N VAL A 23 4.54 -7.86 9.32
CA VAL A 23 3.21 -7.27 9.48
C VAL A 23 3.09 -5.95 8.72
N ALA A 24 4.13 -5.10 8.75
CA ALA A 24 4.15 -3.86 8.00
C ALA A 24 4.05 -4.10 6.48
N ALA A 25 4.75 -5.11 5.95
CA ALA A 25 4.66 -5.50 4.54
C ALA A 25 3.26 -6.01 4.17
N VAL A 26 2.64 -6.82 5.03
CA VAL A 26 1.26 -7.29 4.87
C VAL A 26 0.28 -6.12 4.84
N VAL A 27 0.37 -5.22 5.82
CA VAL A 27 -0.47 -4.01 5.89
C VAL A 27 -0.25 -3.11 4.66
N TRP A 28 0.98 -2.98 4.19
CA TRP A 28 1.31 -2.23 2.98
C TRP A 28 0.72 -2.87 1.72
N ALA A 29 0.78 -4.20 1.59
CA ALA A 29 0.18 -4.91 0.45
C ALA A 29 -1.35 -4.77 0.42
N PHE A 30 -2.00 -4.75 1.58
CA PHE A 30 -3.44 -4.51 1.68
C PHE A 30 -3.82 -3.03 1.70
N ARG A 31 -2.85 -2.10 1.76
CA ARG A 31 -3.12 -0.67 1.70
C ARG A 31 -3.77 -0.36 0.35
N PRO A 32 -5.04 0.09 0.31
CA PRO A 32 -5.81 0.24 -0.91
C PRO A 32 -5.44 1.51 -1.70
N GLY A 33 -4.14 1.82 -1.81
CA GLY A 33 -3.63 3.04 -2.44
C GLY A 33 -3.73 3.07 -3.97
N SER A 34 -3.86 1.91 -4.63
CA SER A 34 -3.87 1.82 -6.10
C SER A 34 -5.26 1.77 -6.73
N ARG A 35 -6.34 1.73 -5.94
CA ARG A 35 -7.71 1.60 -6.48
C ARG A 35 -8.14 2.83 -7.30
N THR A 36 -7.56 4.00 -7.04
CA THR A 36 -7.93 5.24 -7.72
C THR A 36 -7.27 5.37 -9.09
N GLN A 37 -6.00 5.00 -9.25
CA GLN A 37 -5.31 5.10 -10.55
C GLN A 37 -5.74 4.01 -11.53
N HIS A 38 -5.96 2.76 -11.07
CA HIS A 38 -6.44 1.70 -11.96
C HIS A 38 -7.85 1.97 -12.50
N ARG A 39 -8.69 2.65 -11.72
CA ARG A 39 -10.04 3.05 -12.16
C ARG A 39 -9.96 4.15 -13.24
N ASP A 40 -9.06 5.12 -13.08
CA ASP A 40 -8.92 6.21 -14.06
C ASP A 40 -8.40 5.71 -15.42
N THR A 41 -7.42 4.80 -15.43
CA THR A 41 -6.91 4.17 -16.67
C THR A 41 -7.95 3.27 -17.36
N ALA A 42 -8.70 2.47 -16.60
CA ALA A 42 -9.75 1.62 -17.16
C ALA A 42 -10.87 2.43 -17.83
N ASP A 43 -11.13 3.62 -17.32
CA ASP A 43 -12.19 4.50 -17.83
C ASP A 43 -11.76 5.30 -19.06
N VAL A 44 -10.47 5.36 -19.41
CA VAL A 44 -9.96 6.15 -20.57
C VAL A 44 -10.64 5.77 -21.89
N ILE A 45 -10.92 4.48 -22.11
CA ILE A 45 -11.56 4.01 -23.36
C ILE A 45 -13.06 4.29 -23.36
N PHE A 46 -13.72 4.17 -22.21
CA PHE A 46 -15.19 4.33 -22.08
C PHE A 46 -15.63 5.76 -21.74
N ARG A 47 -14.70 6.67 -21.41
CA ARG A 47 -14.95 8.07 -21.00
C ARG A 47 -15.81 8.88 -21.99
N HIS A 48 -15.91 8.44 -23.24
CA HIS A 48 -16.66 9.14 -24.30
C HIS A 48 -17.82 8.33 -24.88
N GLU A 49 -18.17 7.18 -24.28
CA GLU A 49 -19.28 6.35 -24.75
C GLU A 49 -20.65 6.99 -24.45
N ASP A 50 -20.84 7.56 -23.26
CA ASP A 50 -22.13 8.15 -22.86
C ASP A 50 -22.35 9.57 -23.37
N LYS A 51 -21.27 10.36 -23.53
CA LYS A 51 -21.32 11.75 -24.02
C LYS A 51 -20.07 12.08 -24.83
N PRO A 52 -20.19 12.62 -26.05
CA PRO A 52 -19.04 13.08 -26.81
C PRO A 52 -18.32 14.19 -26.04
N ALA A 53 -16.98 14.20 -26.08
CA ALA A 53 -16.20 15.28 -25.51
C ALA A 53 -16.70 16.62 -26.07
N GLU A 54 -17.14 17.51 -25.18
CA GLU A 54 -17.49 18.87 -25.55
C GLU A 54 -16.24 19.48 -26.17
N LYS A 55 -16.29 19.72 -27.48
CA LYS A 55 -15.18 20.30 -28.22
C LYS A 55 -14.82 21.59 -27.49
N GLU A 56 -13.64 21.57 -26.89
CA GLU A 56 -12.99 22.75 -26.35
C GLU A 56 -13.05 23.80 -27.47
N ALA A 57 -13.93 24.78 -27.30
CA ALA A 57 -14.15 25.86 -28.25
C ALA A 57 -12.87 26.70 -28.25
N ARG A 58 -11.86 26.23 -28.98
CA ARG A 58 -10.60 26.92 -29.17
C ARG A 58 -10.84 28.00 -30.22
N THR A 59 -11.27 29.15 -29.72
CA THR A 59 -11.06 30.48 -30.32
C THR A 59 -9.59 30.75 -30.57
#